data_AF-A0A9R0QYT8-F1
#
_entry.id   AF-A0A9R0QYT8-F1
#
_cell.length_a   1.000
_cell.length_b   1.000
_cell.length_c   1.000
_cell.angle_alpha   90.00
_cell.angle_beta   90.00
_cell.angle_gamma   90.00
#
_symmetry.space_group_name_H-M   'P 1'
#
loop_
_entity.id
_entity.type
_entity.pdbx_description
1 polymer ?
#
loop_
_entity_poly.entity_id
_entity_poly.type
_entity_poly.pdbx_seq_one_letter_code
_entity_poly.pdbx_strand_id
1 'polypeptide(L)'
;MSAFQNFVAQQMPATARLQGEIEQYLTDGLVPYIEKFNVLDWWKVAGTRYPTLRKVARDIFAIPVTTVASVSAFSISGRKLNDHRSRLTPYMVEVLMCSQDWLRNKYKGDKIVHFINIFSC
;
A
#
# COMPACT_ATOMS: atom_id res chain seq x y z
N MET A 1 25.08 32.71 12.30
CA MET A 1 24.60 31.51 11.58
C MET A 1 23.13 31.71 11.26
N SER A 2 22.69 31.32 10.05
CA SER A 2 21.33 31.60 9.56
C SER A 2 20.27 30.83 10.36
N ALA A 3 19.10 31.44 10.61
CA ALA A 3 17.96 30.80 11.27
C ALA A 3 17.53 29.48 10.60
N PHE A 4 17.75 29.38 9.28
CA PHE A 4 17.50 28.18 8.50
C PHE A 4 18.43 27.01 8.91
N GLN A 5 19.70 27.28 9.20
CA GLN A 5 20.64 26.25 9.67
C GLN A 5 20.27 25.75 11.07
N ASN A 6 19.79 26.65 11.94
CA ASN A 6 19.31 26.27 13.27
C ASN A 6 18.04 25.42 13.20
N PHE A 7 17.14 25.69 12.25
CA PHE A 7 15.93 24.89 12.02
C PHE A 7 16.27 23.48 11.52
N VAL A 8 17.17 23.37 10.54
CA VAL A 8 17.64 22.07 10.04
C VAL A 8 18.39 21.29 11.13
N ALA A 9 19.16 21.98 11.98
CA ALA A 9 19.89 21.35 13.09
C ALA A 9 19.00 20.92 14.26
N GLN A 10 17.85 21.58 14.50
CA GLN A 10 16.85 21.18 15.48
C GLN A 10 15.99 19.99 15.00
N GLN A 11 16.02 19.69 13.70
CA GLN A 11 15.29 18.58 13.14
C GLN A 11 16.09 17.29 13.37
N MET A 12 15.63 16.45 14.30
CA MET A 12 16.12 15.07 14.40
C MET A 12 16.05 14.42 13.00
N PRO A 13 17.14 13.79 12.52
CA PRO A 13 17.14 13.16 11.22
C PRO A 13 16.03 12.09 11.20
N ALA A 14 15.34 11.96 10.07
CA ALA A 14 14.21 11.03 9.93
C ALA A 14 14.59 9.58 10.29
N THR A 15 15.85 9.22 10.06
CA THR A 15 16.44 7.94 10.45
C THR A 15 16.50 7.74 11.97
N ALA A 16 16.85 8.77 12.74
CA ALA A 16 16.88 8.68 14.21
C ALA A 16 15.48 8.51 14.81
N ARG A 17 14.46 9.18 14.24
CA ARG A 17 13.06 9.01 14.65
C ARG A 17 12.56 7.60 14.36
N LEU A 18 12.84 7.07 13.16
CA LEU A 18 12.48 5.71 12.79
C LEU A 18 13.17 4.68 13.70
N GLN A 19 14.45 4.88 14.00
CA GLN A 19 15.20 3.97 14.85
C GLN A 19 14.60 3.87 16.26
N GLY A 20 14.24 5.02 16.88
CA GLY A 20 13.54 5.02 18.16
C GLY A 20 12.16 4.33 18.11
N GLU A 21 11.39 4.56 17.04
CA GLU A 21 10.09 3.87 16.85
C GLU A 21 10.26 2.35 16.68
N ILE A 22 11.31 1.90 15.98
CA ILE A 22 11.62 0.47 15.80
C ILE A 22 12.03 -0.16 17.14
N GLU A 23 12.96 0.46 17.86
CA GLU A 23 13.40 -0.03 19.16
C GLU A 23 12.22 -0.15 20.14
N GLN A 24 11.34 0.86 20.15
CA GLN A 24 10.12 0.82 20.94
C GLN A 24 9.18 -0.31 20.50
N TYR A 25 8.94 -0.47 19.19
CA TYR A 25 8.08 -1.53 18.66
C TYR A 25 8.61 -2.94 19.00
N LEU A 26 9.93 -3.14 18.96
CA LEU A 26 10.58 -4.42 19.30
C LEU A 26 10.56 -4.70 20.81
N THR A 27 10.51 -3.65 21.62
CA THR A 27 10.45 -3.75 23.10
C THR A 27 9.02 -3.94 23.59
N ASP A 28 8.04 -3.40 22.87
CA ASP A 28 6.63 -3.56 23.19
C ASP A 28 6.22 -5.05 23.12
N GLY A 29 5.40 -5.47 24.08
CA GLY A 29 4.98 -6.87 24.20
C GLY A 29 4.18 -7.37 23.00
N LEU A 30 4.21 -8.69 22.79
CA LEU A 30 3.50 -9.34 21.68
C LEU A 30 1.98 -9.16 21.80
N VAL A 31 1.32 -8.97 20.65
CA VAL A 31 -0.13 -8.97 20.57
C VAL A 31 -0.64 -10.40 20.83
N PRO A 32 -1.65 -10.59 21.71
CA PRO A 32 -2.27 -11.89 21.91
C PRO A 32 -2.79 -12.49 20.61
N TYR A 33 -2.83 -13.81 20.52
CA TYR A 33 -3.42 -14.49 19.37
C TYR A 33 -4.91 -14.18 19.25
N ILE A 34 -5.33 -13.74 18.06
CA ILE A 34 -6.73 -13.44 17.72
C ILE A 34 -7.03 -14.16 16.40
N GLU A 35 -8.05 -15.03 16.39
CA GLU A 35 -8.38 -15.91 15.26
C GLU A 35 -8.64 -15.14 13.95
N LYS A 36 -9.16 -13.91 14.04
CA LYS A 36 -9.43 -13.03 12.89
C LYS A 36 -8.60 -11.75 12.95
N PHE A 37 -7.32 -11.88 13.27
CA PHE A 37 -6.42 -10.73 13.34
C PHE A 37 -6.24 -10.09 11.96
N ASN A 38 -6.50 -8.78 11.88
CA ASN A 38 -6.24 -7.98 10.70
C ASN A 38 -5.07 -7.03 10.96
N VAL A 39 -3.93 -7.32 10.32
CA VAL A 39 -2.70 -6.53 10.49
C VAL A 39 -2.87 -5.07 10.08
N LEU A 40 -3.70 -4.76 9.07
CA LEU A 40 -3.91 -3.39 8.63
C LEU A 40 -4.77 -2.60 9.61
N ASP A 41 -5.79 -3.22 10.18
CA ASP A 41 -6.61 -2.58 11.22
C ASP A 41 -5.79 -2.37 12.51
N TRP A 42 -4.88 -3.29 12.81
CA TRP A 42 -3.93 -3.11 13.90
C TRP A 42 -3.04 -1.88 13.65
N TRP A 43 -2.43 -1.74 12.47
CA TRP A 43 -1.60 -0.57 12.12
C TRP A 43 -2.40 0.75 12.05
N LYS A 44 -3.72 0.71 11.80
CA LYS A 44 -4.58 1.91 11.91
C LYS A 44 -4.60 2.46 13.33
N VAL A 45 -4.63 1.59 14.34
CA VAL A 45 -4.69 1.96 15.76
C VAL A 45 -3.29 2.12 16.36
N ALA A 46 -2.44 1.10 16.27
CA ALA A 46 -1.09 1.09 16.82
C ALA A 46 -0.16 2.11 16.13
N GLY A 47 -0.40 2.41 14.86
CA GLY A 47 0.39 3.38 14.12
C GLY A 47 0.22 4.84 14.56
N THR A 48 -0.64 5.11 15.56
CA THR A 48 -0.62 6.39 16.29
C THR A 48 0.62 6.52 17.20
N ARG A 49 1.15 5.40 17.69
CA ARG A 49 2.37 5.32 18.51
C ARG A 49 3.64 5.32 17.67
N TYR A 50 3.57 4.79 16.44
CA TYR A 50 4.70 4.69 15.51
C TYR A 50 4.36 5.35 14.16
N PRO A 51 4.33 6.70 14.10
CA PRO A 51 3.86 7.42 12.91
C PRO A 51 4.74 7.26 11.68
N THR A 52 6.05 7.05 11.86
CA THR A 52 7.00 6.82 10.76
C THR A 52 6.96 5.36 10.33
N LEU A 53 7.00 4.43 11.29
CA LEU A 53 6.97 2.99 11.05
C LEU A 53 5.65 2.54 10.41
N ARG A 54 4.52 3.15 10.78
CA ARG A 54 3.20 2.90 10.13
C ARG A 54 3.25 3.15 8.63
N LYS A 55 3.94 4.20 8.17
CA LYS A 55 4.06 4.52 6.75
C LYS A 55 4.85 3.45 6.02
N VAL A 56 5.99 3.05 6.60
CA VAL A 56 6.82 1.96 6.07
C VAL A 56 6.05 0.65 6.01
N ALA A 57 5.33 0.29 7.08
CA ALA A 57 4.51 -0.92 7.14
C ALA A 57 3.42 -0.93 6.06
N ARG A 58 2.74 0.21 5.83
CA ARG A 58 1.76 0.34 4.76
C ARG A 58 2.37 0.09 3.39
N ASP A 59 3.56 0.64 3.14
CA ASP A 59 4.22 0.51 1.85
C ASP A 59 4.71 -0.94 1.64
N ILE A 60 5.15 -1.63 2.70
CA ILE A 60 5.50 -3.06 2.65
C ILE A 60 4.27 -3.94 2.39
N PHE A 61 3.16 -3.71 3.09
CA PHE A 61 1.94 -4.51 2.90
C PHE A 61 1.22 -4.24 1.57
N ALA A 62 1.58 -3.16 0.88
CA ALA A 62 1.08 -2.89 -0.46
C ALA A 62 1.71 -3.83 -1.51
N ILE A 63 2.84 -4.47 -1.21
CA ILE A 63 3.54 -5.36 -2.13
C ILE A 63 2.77 -6.70 -2.23
N PRO A 64 2.28 -7.10 -3.42
CA PRO A 64 1.62 -8.38 -3.58
C PRO A 64 2.63 -9.53 -3.38
N VAL A 65 2.29 -10.48 -2.51
CA VAL A 65 3.17 -11.64 -2.19
C VAL A 65 3.23 -12.66 -3.34
N THR A 66 2.27 -12.64 -4.28
CA THR A 66 2.19 -13.64 -5.35
C THR A 66 2.01 -13.02 -6.73
N THR A 67 2.60 -13.68 -7.73
CA THR A 67 2.42 -13.39 -9.16
C THR A 67 1.03 -13.79 -9.68
N VAL A 68 0.20 -14.49 -8.91
CA VAL A 68 -1.18 -14.85 -9.27
C VAL A 68 -2.02 -13.60 -9.56
N ALA A 69 -1.68 -12.51 -8.90
CA ALA A 69 -2.12 -11.17 -9.20
C ALA A 69 -2.04 -10.86 -10.69
N SER A 70 -0.84 -10.95 -11.26
CA SER A 70 -0.59 -10.51 -12.62
C SER A 70 -1.25 -11.38 -13.66
N VAL A 71 -1.29 -12.69 -13.38
CA VAL A 71 -1.97 -13.68 -14.21
C VAL A 71 -3.48 -13.43 -14.23
N SER A 72 -4.08 -13.04 -13.09
CA SER A 72 -5.50 -12.73 -13.02
C SER A 72 -5.87 -11.45 -13.81
N ALA A 73 -5.04 -10.40 -13.72
CA ALA A 73 -5.23 -9.19 -14.50
C ALA A 73 -5.07 -9.44 -16.01
N PHE A 74 -4.14 -10.29 -16.41
CA PHE A 74 -3.98 -10.72 -17.81
C PHE A 74 -5.18 -11.55 -18.31
N SER A 75 -5.73 -12.44 -17.47
CA SER A 75 -6.95 -13.17 -17.82
C SER A 75 -8.18 -12.26 -17.93
N ILE A 76 -8.28 -11.23 -17.10
CA ILE A 76 -9.36 -10.23 -17.17
C ILE A 76 -9.20 -9.35 -18.41
N SER A 77 -7.98 -8.96 -18.77
CA SER A 77 -7.72 -8.18 -19.99
C SER A 77 -8.06 -8.97 -21.25
N GLY A 78 -7.69 -10.25 -21.32
CA GLY A 78 -8.07 -11.15 -22.41
C GLY A 78 -9.58 -11.29 -22.58
N ARG A 79 -10.35 -11.33 -21.49
CA ARG A 79 -11.84 -11.40 -21.55
C ARG A 79 -12.52 -10.09 -21.88
N LYS A 80 -11.86 -8.94 -21.63
CA LYS A 80 -12.41 -7.61 -21.94
C LYS A 80 -12.09 -7.16 -23.36
N LEU A 81 -11.07 -7.75 -23.97
CA LEU A 81 -10.75 -7.65 -25.38
C LEU A 81 -11.55 -8.70 -26.17
N ASN A 82 -12.87 -8.53 -26.26
CA ASN A 82 -13.66 -9.27 -27.25
C ASN A 82 -13.32 -8.77 -28.67
N ASP A 83 -13.56 -9.58 -29.71
CA ASP A 83 -13.28 -9.26 -31.14
C ASP A 83 -13.74 -7.87 -31.60
N HIS A 84 -14.77 -7.30 -30.96
CA HIS A 84 -15.30 -5.97 -31.27
C HIS A 84 -14.46 -4.80 -30.71
N ARG A 85 -13.44 -5.08 -29.88
CA ARG A 85 -12.60 -4.12 -29.16
C ARG A 85 -11.11 -4.24 -29.49
N SER A 86 -10.75 -5.07 -30.47
CA SER A 86 -9.37 -5.26 -30.96
C SER A 86 -8.71 -4.00 -31.57
N ARG A 87 -9.42 -2.87 -31.61
CA ARG A 87 -8.93 -1.56 -32.07
C ARG A 87 -8.48 -0.62 -30.94
N LEU A 88 -8.61 -1.04 -29.68
CA LEU A 88 -8.11 -0.25 -28.54
C LEU A 88 -6.59 -0.33 -28.49
N THR A 89 -5.94 0.83 -28.34
CA THR A 89 -4.51 0.86 -28.09
C THR A 89 -4.21 0.27 -26.70
N PRO A 90 -3.02 -0.32 -26.49
CA PRO A 90 -2.60 -0.83 -25.18
C PRO A 90 -2.79 0.21 -24.05
N TYR A 91 -2.54 1.49 -24.36
CA TYR A 91 -2.76 2.62 -23.46
C TYR A 91 -4.24 2.76 -23.03
N MET A 92 -5.18 2.67 -23.97
CA MET A 92 -6.61 2.75 -23.62
C MET A 92 -7.07 1.56 -22.78
N VAL A 93 -6.49 0.37 -23.00
CA VAL A 93 -6.77 -0.82 -22.19
C VAL A 93 -6.28 -0.62 -20.76
N GLU A 94 -5.06 -0.11 -20.58
CA GLU A 94 -4.50 0.24 -19.26
C GLU A 94 -5.39 1.24 -18.52
N VAL A 95 -5.74 2.36 -19.14
CA VAL A 95 -6.63 3.38 -18.54
C VAL A 95 -7.99 2.79 -18.14
N LEU A 96 -8.58 1.91 -18.96
CA LEU A 96 -9.86 1.27 -18.65
C LEU A 96 -9.76 0.26 -17.49
N MET A 97 -8.65 -0.48 -17.39
CA MET A 97 -8.41 -1.41 -16.29
C MET A 97 -8.19 -0.65 -14.99
N CYS A 98 -7.33 0.36 -15.01
CA CYS A 98 -7.08 1.27 -13.89
C CYS A 98 -8.36 1.92 -13.37
N SER A 99 -9.15 2.51 -14.27
CA SER A 99 -10.38 3.21 -13.90
C SER A 99 -11.40 2.26 -13.26
N GLN A 100 -11.52 1.04 -13.79
CA GLN A 100 -12.41 0.04 -13.21
C GLN A 100 -11.92 -0.42 -11.83
N ASP A 101 -10.62 -0.63 -11.65
CA ASP A 101 -10.05 -1.04 -10.37
C ASP A 101 -10.27 0.03 -9.30
N TRP A 102 -9.99 1.29 -9.65
CA TRP A 102 -10.21 2.44 -8.77
C TRP A 102 -11.67 2.60 -8.34
N LEU A 103 -12.61 2.49 -9.29
CA LEU A 103 -14.04 2.51 -8.98
C LEU A 103 -14.44 1.34 -8.07
N ARG A 104 -13.94 0.12 -8.33
CA ARG A 104 -14.25 -1.06 -7.52
C ARG A 104 -13.76 -0.91 -6.08
N ASN A 105 -12.59 -0.30 -5.89
CA ASN A 105 -12.00 -0.05 -4.57
C ASN A 105 -12.68 1.10 -3.81
N LYS A 106 -13.27 2.08 -4.50
CA LYS A 106 -14.03 3.19 -3.89
C LYS A 106 -15.35 2.75 -3.24
N TYR A 107 -16.06 1.78 -3.84
CA TYR A 107 -17.40 1.38 -3.39
C TYR A 107 -17.42 0.16 -2.46
N LYS A 108 -16.31 -0.59 -2.36
CA LYS A 108 -16.13 -1.64 -1.34
C LYS A 108 -15.32 -1.07 -0.18
N GLY A 109 -16.01 -0.43 0.76
CA GLY A 109 -15.40 -0.04 2.03
C GLY A 109 -14.69 -1.24 2.67
N ASP A 110 -13.38 -1.08 2.89
CA ASP A 110 -12.51 -1.99 3.63
C ASP A 110 -12.69 -3.49 3.34
N LYS A 111 -12.52 -3.89 2.08
CA LYS A 111 -11.95 -5.21 1.76
C LYS A 111 -10.61 -5.03 1.09
N ILE A 112 -9.62 -4.89 1.97
CA ILE A 112 -8.19 -5.13 1.80
C ILE A 112 -7.95 -6.13 0.65
N VAL A 113 -6.94 -5.86 -0.18
CA VAL A 113 -6.35 -6.75 -1.19
C VAL A 113 -7.27 -7.22 -2.32
N HIS A 114 -7.19 -6.56 -3.48
CA HIS A 114 -7.36 -7.28 -4.74
C HIS A 114 -6.40 -6.75 -5.80
N PHE A 115 -5.10 -6.81 -5.50
CA PHE A 115 -4.01 -6.55 -6.44
C PHE A 115 -3.64 -5.07 -6.59
N ILE A 116 -2.99 -4.53 -5.56
CA ILE A 116 -2.23 -3.29 -5.72
C ILE A 116 -1.17 -3.57 -6.80
N ASN A 117 -1.45 -3.00 -7.98
CA ASN A 117 -0.60 -2.82 -9.14
C ASN A 117 0.04 -4.05 -9.79
N ILE A 118 -0.56 -4.52 -10.88
CA ILE A 118 0.20 -5.31 -11.88
C ILE A 118 0.49 -4.48 -13.12
N PHE A 119 -0.46 -3.66 -13.55
CA PHE A 119 -0.35 -2.90 -14.78
C PHE A 119 -0.68 -1.46 -14.45
N SER A 120 0.26 -0.81 -13.77
CA SER A 120 0.37 0.63 -13.55
C SER A 120 -0.95 1.43 -13.57
N CYS A 121 -1.68 1.38 -12.46
CA CYS A 121 -2.13 2.56 -11.70
C CYS A 121 -2.06 2.19 -10.21
#